data_AF-A0A3B8MXC1-F1
#
_entry.id   AF-A0A3B8MXC1-F1
#
_cell.length_a   1.000
_cell.length_b   1.000
_cell.length_c   1.000
_cell.angle_alpha   90.00
_cell.angle_beta   90.00
_cell.angle_gamma   90.00
#
_symmetry.space_group_name_H-M   'P 1'
#
loop_
_entity.id
_entity.type
_entity.pdbx_description
1 polymer ?
#
loop_
_entity_poly.entity_id
_entity_poly.type
_entity_poly.pdbx_seq_one_letter_code
_entity_poly.pdbx_strand_id
1 'polypeptide(L)' 'MLRLKYERLKRGISQTKLAAITGIHPATLSKIENGRIYPYGGWRMKLAAALGWPIEKAEELFEEVERDE' A
#
# COMPACT_ATOMS: atom_id res chain seq x y z
N MET A 1 -11.56 2.87 -2.20
CA MET A 1 -10.30 2.18 -2.59
C MET A 1 -9.38 2.20 -1.40
N LEU A 2 -8.47 1.23 -1.23
CA LEU A 2 -7.59 1.26 -0.05
C LEU A 2 -6.70 2.50 -0.02
N ARG A 3 -6.51 3.07 1.18
CA ARG A 3 -5.61 4.20 1.45
C ARG A 3 -4.21 3.96 0.90
N LEU A 4 -3.71 2.71 0.92
CA LEU A 4 -2.44 2.32 0.32
C LEU A 4 -2.32 2.78 -1.13
N LYS A 5 -3.36 2.52 -1.94
CA LYS A 5 -3.42 2.91 -3.34
C LYS A 5 -3.49 4.43 -3.49
N TYR A 6 -4.31 5.09 -2.67
CA TYR A 6 -4.43 6.54 -2.64
C TYR A 6 -3.08 7.22 -2.34
N GLU A 7 -2.41 6.82 -1.25
CA GLU A 7 -1.13 7.37 -0.82
C GLU A 7 0.00 7.10 -1.83
N ARG A 8 -0.01 5.92 -2.48
CA ARG A 8 0.91 5.61 -3.57
C ARG A 8 0.72 6.55 -4.75
N LEU A 9 -0.53 6.76 -5.18
CA LEU A 9 -0.87 7.63 -6.32
C LEU A 9 -0.55 9.10 -6.00
N LYS A 10 -0.87 9.57 -4.79
CA LYS A 10 -0.53 10.91 -4.30
C LYS A 10 0.97 11.21 -4.37
N ARG A 11 1.83 10.18 -4.24
CA ARG A 11 3.30 10.28 -4.36
C ARG A 11 3.84 10.05 -5.77
N GLY A 12 2.97 9.81 -6.76
CA GLY A 12 3.40 9.50 -8.13
C GLY A 12 4.21 8.21 -8.27
N ILE A 13 4.06 7.26 -7.34
CA ILE A 13 4.81 6.00 -7.35
C ILE A 13 4.01 4.96 -8.15
N SER A 14 4.62 4.27 -9.11
CA SER A 14 3.96 3.16 -9.81
C SER A 14 3.88 1.91 -8.92
N GLN A 15 2.93 1.00 -9.18
CA GLN A 15 2.88 -0.29 -8.47
C GLN A 15 4.20 -1.06 -8.61
N THR A 16 4.82 -1.08 -9.80
CA THR A 16 6.10 -1.74 -10.03
C THR A 16 7.22 -1.13 -9.19
N LYS A 17 7.25 0.19 -9.03
CA LYS A 17 8.24 0.87 -8.18
C LYS A 17 8.03 0.53 -6.70
N LEU A 18 6.78 0.54 -6.22
CA LEU A 18 6.48 0.16 -4.83
C LEU A 18 6.81 -1.32 -4.56
N ALA A 19 6.53 -2.20 -5.52
CA ALA A 19 6.92 -3.61 -5.47
C ALA A 19 8.44 -3.79 -5.35
N ALA A 20 9.22 -3.05 -6.15
CA ALA A 20 10.68 -3.08 -6.10
C ALA A 20 11.23 -2.60 -4.74
N ILE A 21 10.66 -1.54 -4.16
CA ILE A 21 11.10 -1.00 -2.84
C ILE A 21 10.78 -1.99 -1.71
N THR A 22 9.60 -2.61 -1.75
CA THR A 22 9.11 -3.48 -0.66
C THR A 22 9.56 -4.94 -0.78
N GLY A 23 10.02 -5.35 -1.97
CA GLY A 23 10.26 -6.75 -2.31
C GLY A 23 8.97 -7.58 -2.40
N ILE A 24 7.80 -6.95 -2.45
CA ILE A 24 6.52 -7.62 -2.65
C ILE A 24 6.27 -7.77 -4.14
N HIS A 25 5.89 -8.96 -4.60
CA HIS A 25 5.62 -9.20 -6.01
C HIS A 25 4.51 -8.26 -6.54
N PRO A 26 4.63 -7.66 -7.74
CA PRO A 26 3.65 -6.71 -8.27
C PRO A 26 2.21 -7.23 -8.29
N ALA A 27 2.02 -8.51 -8.64
CA ALA A 27 0.70 -9.14 -8.63
C ALA A 27 0.10 -9.24 -7.22
N THR A 28 0.93 -9.43 -6.20
CA THR A 28 0.50 -9.46 -4.79
C THR A 28 0.13 -8.06 -4.33
N LEU A 29 0.95 -7.06 -4.65
CA LEU A 29 0.66 -5.66 -4.36
C LEU A 29 -0.66 -5.20 -5.01
N SER A 30 -0.91 -5.62 -6.24
CA SER A 30 -2.18 -5.35 -6.92
C SER A 30 -3.37 -6.00 -6.23
N LYS A 31 -3.24 -7.26 -5.77
CA LYS A 31 -4.30 -7.90 -4.97
C LYS A 31 -4.54 -7.17 -3.64
N ILE A 32 -3.48 -6.70 -2.98
CA ILE A 32 -3.58 -5.91 -1.75
C ILE A 32 -4.32 -4.60 -2.00
N GLU A 33 -3.87 -3.78 -2.96
CA GLU A 33 -4.48 -2.47 -3.26
C GLU A 33 -5.96 -2.53 -3.65
N ASN A 34 -6.43 -3.69 -4.13
CA ASN A 34 -7.81 -3.94 -4.49
C ASN A 34 -8.58 -4.73 -3.42
N GLY A 35 -8.05 -4.86 -2.20
CA GLY A 35 -8.72 -5.52 -1.07
C GLY A 35 -8.88 -7.04 -1.20
N ARG A 36 -8.27 -7.68 -2.22
CA ARG A 36 -8.40 -9.13 -2.45
C ARG A 36 -7.56 -9.96 -1.50
N ILE A 37 -6.48 -9.38 -0.98
CA ILE A 37 -5.60 -10.00 0.02
C ILE A 37 -5.28 -8.96 1.07
N TYR A 38 -5.46 -9.32 2.33
CA TYR A 38 -4.95 -8.54 3.45
C TYR A 38 -3.47 -8.88 3.70
N PRO A 39 -2.56 -7.89 3.81
CA PRO A 39 -1.15 -8.16 4.03
C PRO A 39 -0.87 -8.49 5.50
N TYR A 40 -0.33 -9.67 5.76
CA TYR A 40 0.01 -10.10 7.11
C TYR A 40 1.47 -9.83 7.48
N GLY A 41 1.73 -9.66 8.78
CA GLY A 41 3.08 -9.55 9.34
C GLY A 41 3.87 -8.35 8.83
N GLY A 42 5.13 -8.57 8.47
CA GLY A 42 6.08 -7.51 8.10
C GLY A 42 5.76 -6.75 6.82
N TRP A 43 4.80 -7.21 5.99
CA TRP A 43 4.42 -6.49 4.78
C TRP A 43 3.78 -5.13 5.08
N ARG A 44 3.01 -5.03 6.17
CA ARG A 44 2.41 -3.75 6.60
C ARG A 44 3.47 -2.70 6.90
N MET A 45 4.50 -3.11 7.65
CA MET A 45 5.64 -2.25 8.01
C MET A 45 6.46 -1.87 6.78
N LYS A 46 6.71 -2.83 5.86
CA LYS A 46 7.43 -2.55 4.60
C LYS A 46 6.68 -1.54 3.72
N LEU A 47 5.37 -1.69 3.59
CA LEU A 47 4.53 -0.78 2.81
C LEU A 47 4.49 0.61 3.44
N ALA A 48 4.34 0.69 4.77
CA ALA A 48 4.38 1.95 5.49
C ALA A 48 5.74 2.65 5.33
N ALA A 49 6.84 1.93 5.56
CA ALA A 49 8.20 2.46 5.37
C ALA A 49 8.44 2.95 3.93
N ALA A 50 8.05 2.17 2.93
CA ALA A 50 8.22 2.53 1.52
C ALA A 50 7.43 3.77 1.08
N LEU A 51 6.32 4.08 1.77
CA LEU A 51 5.50 5.26 1.53
C LEU A 51 5.85 6.42 2.48
N GLY A 52 6.80 6.25 3.40
CA GLY A 52 7.07 7.23 4.46
C GLY A 52 5.87 7.45 5.38
N TRP A 53 5.05 6.43 5.57
CA TRP A 53 3.91 6.43 6.48
C TRP A 53 4.37 6.02 7.89
N PRO A 54 3.80 6.60 8.97
CA PRO A 54 4.13 6.19 10.32
C PRO A 54 3.87 4.70 10.54
N ILE A 55 4.85 3.96 11.06
CA ILE A 55 4.81 2.49 11.18
C ILE A 55 3.72 2.05 12.16
N GLU A 56 3.56 2.81 13.24
CA GLU A 56 2.51 2.64 14.24
C GLU A 56 1.09 2.86 13.69
N LYS A 57 0.98 3.51 12.52
CA LYS A 57 -0.27 3.75 11.79
C LYS A 57 -0.39 2.89 10.53
N ALA A 58 0.41 1.85 10.38
CA ALA A 58 0.41 1.04 9.15
C ALA A 58 -0.96 0.43 8.83
N GLU A 59 -1.79 0.16 9.85
CA GLU A 59 -3.16 -0.35 9.67
C GLU A 59 -4.05 0.59 8.85
N GLU A 60 -3.88 1.91 9.02
CA GLU A 60 -4.67 2.94 8.33
C GLU A 60 -4.51 2.85 6.80
N LEU A 61 -3.38 2.31 6.31
CA LEU A 61 -3.14 2.09 4.87
C LEU A 61 -4.10 1.07 4.26
N PHE A 62 -4.75 0.23 5.06
CA PHE A 62 -5.64 -0.82 4.59
C PHE A 62 -7.12 -0.50 4.84
N GLU A 63 -7.43 0.73 5.22
CA GLU A 63 -8.78 1.25 5.29
C GLU A 63 -9.28 1.70 3.91
N GLU A 64 -10.58 1.57 3.68
CA GLU A 64 -11.22 2.15 2.50
C GLU A 64 -11.26 3.68 2.64
N VAL A 65 -10.84 4.38 1.59
CA VAL A 65 -11.03 5.82 1.45
C VAL A 65 -11.92 6.12 0.25
N GLU A 66 -12.74 7.17 0.39
CA GLU A 66 -13.52 7.71 -0.70
C GLU A 66 -12.59 8.29 -1.77
N ARG A 67 -12.99 8.14 -3.04
CA ARG A 67 -12.40 8.93 -4.11
C ARG A 67 -13.13 10.25 -4.09
N ASP A 68 -12.41 11.33 -3.83
CA ASP A 68 -12.85 12.62 -4.36
C ASP A 68 -12.90 12.45 -5.90
N GLU A 69 -14.11 12.51 -6.46
CA GLU A 69 -14.37 12.42 -7.91
C GLU A 69 -13.71 13.55 -8.69
#